data_AF-A0A800FGX2-F1
#
_entry.id   AF-A0A800FGX2-F1
#
_cell.length_a   1.000
_cell.length_b   1.000
_cell.length_c   1.000
_cell.angle_alpha   90.00
_cell.angle_beta   90.00
_cell.angle_gamma   90.00
#
_symmetry.space_group_name_H-M   'P 1'
#
loop_
_entity.id
_entity.type
_entity.pdbx_description
1 polymer ?
#
loop_
_entity_poly.entity_id
_entity_poly.type
_entity_poly.pdbx_seq_one_letter_code
_entity_poly.pdbx_strand_id
1 'polypeptide(L)'
;MSDLHKKLKALRREQKIDLAAIEKRTKINLEYLKAIESGKFEVLPSTYIRLFLKAYCVEIGADPVDALRQMNILLGAEESEVIPIPEGEIPVEENGELDESTKTIAMDHPPHEMRSDWVKGVTMIVLLIFSIYIVKQIVS
;
A
#
# COMPACT_ATOMS: atom_id res chain seq x y z
N MET A 1 -7.63 -21.47 8.82
CA MET A 1 -6.25 -21.17 8.38
C MET A 1 -6.30 -19.99 7.43
N SER A 2 -5.31 -19.09 7.47
CA SER A 2 -5.30 -17.92 6.58
C SER A 2 -4.76 -18.30 5.20
N ASP A 3 -5.56 -18.06 4.15
CA ASP A 3 -5.19 -18.25 2.74
C ASP A 3 -4.66 -16.95 2.10
N LEU A 4 -4.02 -16.08 2.90
CA LEU A 4 -3.56 -14.73 2.50
C LEU A 4 -2.84 -14.75 1.14
N HIS A 5 -1.80 -15.57 0.99
CA HIS A 5 -0.98 -15.65 -0.22
C HIS A 5 -1.80 -16.02 -1.47
N LYS A 6 -2.78 -16.92 -1.35
CA LYS A 6 -3.65 -17.32 -2.46
C LYS A 6 -4.58 -16.19 -2.87
N LYS A 7 -5.16 -15.47 -1.90
CA LYS A 7 -6.04 -14.32 -2.15
C LYS A 7 -5.29 -13.21 -2.88
N LEU A 8 -4.09 -12.85 -2.42
CA LEU A 8 -3.30 -11.80 -3.07
C LEU A 8 -2.89 -12.21 -4.49
N LYS A 9 -2.50 -13.48 -4.70
CA LYS A 9 -2.20 -14.02 -6.03
C LYS A 9 -3.40 -13.99 -6.98
N ALA A 10 -4.57 -14.38 -6.49
CA ALA A 10 -5.80 -14.35 -7.27
C ALA A 10 -6.15 -12.92 -7.68
N LEU A 11 -6.11 -11.97 -6.75
CA LEU A 11 -6.40 -10.56 -7.01
C LEU A 11 -5.45 -9.95 -8.03
N ARG A 12 -4.14 -10.18 -7.92
CA ARG A 12 -3.17 -9.70 -8.92
C ARG A 12 -3.50 -10.22 -10.32
N ARG A 13 -3.84 -11.50 -10.43
CA ARG A 13 -4.19 -12.13 -11.72
C ARG A 13 -5.50 -11.58 -12.27
N GLU A 14 -6.50 -11.33 -11.44
CA GLU A 14 -7.75 -10.68 -11.81
C GLU A 14 -7.50 -9.28 -12.38
N GLN A 15 -6.59 -8.52 -11.76
CA GLN A 15 -6.15 -7.22 -12.26
C GLN A 15 -5.19 -7.28 -13.44
N LYS A 16 -4.80 -8.49 -13.89
CA LYS A 16 -3.88 -8.73 -15.01
C LYS A 16 -2.53 -8.02 -14.85
N ILE A 17 -2.07 -7.87 -13.61
CA ILE A 17 -0.78 -7.22 -13.30
C ILE A 17 0.33 -8.27 -13.33
N ASP A 18 1.35 -8.07 -14.15
CA ASP A 18 2.51 -8.97 -14.16
C ASP A 18 3.47 -8.70 -12.99
N LEU A 19 4.08 -9.77 -12.46
CA LEU A 19 5.03 -9.66 -11.36
C LEU A 19 6.29 -8.87 -11.76
N ALA A 20 6.74 -8.97 -13.01
CA ALA A 20 7.87 -8.16 -13.50
C ALA A 20 7.53 -6.66 -13.52
N ALA A 21 6.27 -6.31 -13.75
CA ALA A 21 5.83 -4.91 -13.69
C ALA A 21 5.86 -4.36 -12.26
N ILE A 22 5.48 -5.19 -11.28
CA ILE A 22 5.58 -4.85 -9.84
C ILE A 22 7.04 -4.72 -9.42
N GLU A 23 7.91 -5.65 -9.80
CA GLU A 23 9.36 -5.58 -9.56
C GLU A 23 9.94 -4.27 -10.11
N LYS A 24 9.58 -3.90 -11.35
CA LYS A 24 10.08 -2.66 -11.97
C LYS A 24 9.71 -1.40 -11.18
N ARG A 25 8.47 -1.33 -10.65
CA ARG A 25 7.94 -0.16 -9.92
C ARG A 25 8.40 -0.11 -8.47
N THR A 26 8.44 -1.24 -7.78
CA THR A 26 8.75 -1.32 -6.34
C THR A 26 10.21 -1.63 -6.03
N LYS A 27 10.97 -2.13 -7.01
CA LYS A 27 12.33 -2.67 -6.85
C LYS A 27 12.43 -3.90 -5.93
N ILE A 28 11.30 -4.52 -5.59
CA ILE A 28 11.28 -5.80 -4.89
C ILE A 28 11.66 -6.89 -5.89
N ASN A 29 12.68 -7.68 -5.56
CA ASN A 29 13.14 -8.80 -6.38
C ASN A 29 11.98 -9.74 -6.74
N LEU A 30 11.91 -10.16 -8.01
CA LEU A 30 10.87 -11.06 -8.51
C LEU A 30 10.71 -12.35 -7.69
N GLU A 31 11.81 -12.90 -7.15
CA GLU A 31 11.80 -14.09 -6.30
C GLU A 31 11.05 -13.85 -4.99
N TYR A 32 11.18 -12.68 -4.37
CA TYR A 32 10.43 -12.33 -3.16
C TYR A 32 8.94 -12.14 -3.46
N LEU A 33 8.58 -11.56 -4.60
CA LEU A 33 7.17 -11.46 -5.01
C LEU A 33 6.55 -12.85 -5.23
N LYS A 34 7.30 -13.78 -5.85
CA LYS A 34 6.88 -15.19 -5.98
C LYS A 34 6.77 -15.87 -4.62
N ALA A 35 7.68 -15.59 -3.70
CA ALA A 35 7.67 -16.12 -2.35
C ALA A 35 6.40 -15.68 -1.59
N ILE A 36 6.03 -14.40 -1.66
CA ILE A 36 4.75 -13.87 -1.12
C ILE A 36 3.56 -14.65 -1.69
N GLU A 37 3.47 -14.84 -3.01
CA GLU A 37 2.38 -15.58 -3.64
C GLU A 37 2.36 -17.08 -3.34
N SER A 38 3.48 -17.63 -2.86
CA SER A 38 3.63 -19.03 -2.46
C SER A 38 3.50 -19.26 -0.95
N GLY A 39 3.36 -18.19 -0.17
CA GLY A 39 3.29 -18.24 1.29
C GLY A 39 4.62 -18.54 1.98
N LYS A 40 5.74 -18.48 1.25
CA LYS A 40 7.09 -18.77 1.74
C LYS A 40 7.75 -17.50 2.31
N PHE A 41 7.19 -16.97 3.39
CA PHE A 41 7.65 -15.72 3.99
C PHE A 41 9.07 -15.82 4.58
N GLU A 42 9.53 -17.03 4.90
CA GLU A 42 10.87 -17.35 5.40
C GLU A 42 12.00 -17.05 4.40
N VAL A 43 11.70 -16.95 3.10
CA VAL A 43 12.66 -16.60 2.04
C VAL A 43 12.92 -15.09 2.00
N LEU A 44 11.98 -14.29 2.51
CA LEU A 44 12.13 -12.83 2.54
C LEU A 44 13.09 -12.44 3.67
N PRO A 45 13.87 -11.37 3.50
CA PRO A 45 14.61 -10.78 4.61
C PRO A 45 13.66 -10.35 5.74
N SER A 46 13.87 -10.86 6.95
CA SER A 46 12.97 -10.70 8.09
C SER A 46 12.61 -9.24 8.40
N THR A 47 13.59 -8.34 8.30
CA THR A 47 13.42 -6.89 8.53
C THR A 47 12.49 -6.22 7.52
N TYR A 48 12.35 -6.78 6.31
CA TYR A 48 11.63 -6.15 5.20
C TYR A 48 10.31 -6.83 4.83
N ILE A 49 9.93 -7.93 5.49
CA ILE A 49 8.70 -8.68 5.17
C ILE A 49 7.47 -7.75 5.15
N ARG A 50 7.30 -6.94 6.20
CA ARG A 50 6.18 -6.00 6.34
C ARG A 50 6.16 -4.96 5.22
N LEU A 51 7.34 -4.41 4.89
CA LEU A 51 7.49 -3.41 3.84
C LEU A 51 7.15 -3.99 2.46
N PHE A 52 7.67 -5.17 2.15
CA PHE A 52 7.44 -5.83 0.86
C PHE A 52 6.00 -6.26 0.70
N LEU A 53 5.37 -6.81 1.75
CA LEU A 53 3.95 -7.15 1.70
C LEU A 53 3.07 -5.91 1.49
N LYS A 54 3.34 -4.82 2.23
CA LYS A 54 2.61 -3.55 2.08
C LYS A 54 2.72 -3.01 0.66
N ALA A 55 3.94 -2.93 0.12
CA ALA A 55 4.16 -2.46 -1.25
C ALA A 55 3.45 -3.34 -2.28
N TYR A 56 3.52 -4.67 -2.14
CA TYR A 56 2.81 -5.60 -3.00
C TYR A 56 1.30 -5.39 -2.96
N CYS A 57 0.71 -5.24 -1.77
CA CYS A 57 -0.72 -4.96 -1.61
C CYS A 57 -1.14 -3.67 -2.31
N VAL A 58 -0.38 -2.59 -2.16
CA VAL A 58 -0.65 -1.30 -2.83
C VAL A 58 -0.63 -1.46 -4.35
N GLU A 59 0.32 -2.21 -4.89
CA GLU A 59 0.47 -2.43 -6.34
C GLU A 59 -0.68 -3.23 -6.97
N ILE A 60 -1.37 -4.05 -6.17
CA ILE A 60 -2.49 -4.87 -6.61
C ILE A 60 -3.83 -4.40 -6.03
N GLY A 61 -3.89 -3.21 -5.43
CA GLY A 61 -5.12 -2.66 -4.84
C GLY A 61 -5.72 -3.48 -3.69
N ALA A 62 -4.93 -4.30 -2.99
CA ALA A 62 -5.33 -4.97 -1.76
C ALA A 62 -5.20 -4.02 -0.55
N ASP A 63 -5.99 -4.26 0.50
CA ASP A 63 -5.81 -3.56 1.78
C ASP A 63 -4.54 -4.06 2.50
N PRO A 64 -3.50 -3.22 2.65
CA PRO A 64 -2.28 -3.61 3.33
C PRO A 64 -2.47 -3.83 4.84
N VAL A 65 -3.45 -3.18 5.48
CA VAL A 65 -3.68 -3.29 6.92
C VAL A 65 -4.21 -4.69 7.24
N ASP A 66 -5.25 -5.13 6.54
CA ASP A 66 -5.79 -6.49 6.66
C ASP A 66 -4.74 -7.56 6.30
N ALA A 67 -3.97 -7.35 5.23
CA ALA A 67 -2.93 -8.30 4.82
C ALA A 67 -1.84 -8.47 5.89
N LEU A 68 -1.35 -7.37 6.48
CA LEU A 68 -0.37 -7.42 7.56
C LEU A 68 -0.93 -8.11 8.82
N ARG A 69 -2.18 -7.83 9.18
CA ARG A 69 -2.85 -8.52 10.30
C ARG A 69 -2.92 -10.02 10.06
N GLN A 70 -3.37 -10.45 8.87
CA GLN A 70 -3.43 -11.87 8.52
C GLN A 70 -2.06 -12.53 8.50
N MET A 71 -1.02 -11.81 8.09
CA MET A 71 0.36 -12.28 8.11
C MET A 71 0.86 -12.48 9.55
N ASN A 72 0.61 -11.55 10.47
CA ASN A 72 1.04 -11.70 11.88
C ASN A 72 0.39 -12.95 12.52
N ILE A 73 -0.90 -13.17 12.26
CA ILE A 73 -1.62 -14.37 12.70
C ILE A 73 -0.98 -15.64 12.12
N LEU A 74 -0.54 -15.62 10.85
CA LEU A 74 0.13 -16.75 10.21
C LEU A 74 1.50 -17.08 10.82
N LEU A 75 2.26 -16.05 11.20
CA LEU A 75 3.61 -16.20 11.76
C LEU A 75 3.62 -16.45 13.27
N GLY A 76 2.45 -16.44 13.93
CA GLY A 76 2.36 -16.59 15.38
C GLY A 76 3.03 -15.43 16.13
N ALA A 77 3.18 -14.28 15.46
CA ALA A 77 3.67 -13.07 16.09
C ALA A 77 2.48 -12.42 16.81
N GLU A 78 2.38 -12.69 18.12
CA GLU A 78 1.58 -11.88 19.04
C GLU A 78 1.89 -10.40 18.76
N GLU A 79 0.83 -9.59 18.72
CA GLU A 79 0.78 -8.19 18.28
C GLU A 79 1.86 -7.32 18.96
N SER A 80 3.08 -7.36 18.43
CA SER A 80 4.15 -6.48 18.89
C SER A 80 3.96 -5.13 18.21
N GLU A 81 3.84 -4.14 19.09
CA GLU A 81 3.41 -2.78 18.89
C GLU A 81 3.96 -2.10 17.64
N VAL A 82 3.14 -1.16 17.16
CA VAL A 82 3.43 -0.14 16.17
C VAL A 82 4.87 0.38 16.34
N ILE A 83 5.82 -0.11 15.55
CA ILE A 83 7.12 0.53 15.40
C ILE A 83 6.86 1.87 14.70
N PRO A 84 7.09 3.02 15.35
CA PRO A 84 7.12 4.29 14.65
C PRO A 84 8.31 4.21 13.69
N ILE A 85 8.07 4.35 12.39
CA ILE A 85 9.16 4.48 11.43
C ILE A 85 9.82 5.83 11.74
N PRO A 86 11.13 5.87 12.04
CA PRO A 86 11.85 7.14 12.12
C PRO A 86 11.91 7.68 10.70
N GLU A 87 11.21 8.79 10.46
CA GLU A 87 11.37 9.58 9.24
C GLU A 87 12.79 10.11 9.27
N GLY A 88 13.62 9.60 8.38
CA GLY A 88 15.04 9.86 8.37
C GLY A 88 15.33 11.30 7.99
N GLU A 89 15.93 12.04 8.91
CA GLU A 89 16.82 13.15 8.59
C GLU A 89 18.09 12.98 9.44
N ILE A 90 19.25 12.95 8.78
CA ILE A 90 20.57 13.13 9.39
C ILE A 90 21.22 14.27 8.58
N PRO A 91 22.04 15.19 9.14
CA PRO A 91 22.20 15.67 10.52
C PRO A 91 22.18 17.21 10.60
N VAL A 92 21.73 17.82 11.70
CA VAL A 92 22.29 19.11 12.13
C VAL A 92 22.44 19.12 13.64
N GLU A 93 23.70 19.17 14.07
CA GLU A 93 24.16 19.49 15.42
C GLU A 93 23.66 20.90 15.81
N GLU A 94 22.92 21.04 16.91
CA GLU A 94 23.03 22.26 17.74
C GLU A 94 22.51 22.02 19.17
N ASN A 95 23.30 22.51 20.12
CA ASN A 95 23.15 22.40 21.56
C ASN A 95 21.88 23.09 22.10
N GLY A 96 21.31 22.59 23.20
CA GLY A 96 20.38 23.39 24.01
C GLY A 96 19.55 22.58 25.01
N GLU A 97 19.55 23.03 26.26
CA GLU A 97 18.93 22.44 27.44
C GLU A 97 17.39 22.29 27.42
N LEU A 98 16.94 21.25 28.15
CA LEU A 98 15.84 21.20 29.13
C LEU A 98 14.71 22.25 29.02
N ASP A 99 13.45 21.82 28.82
CA ASP A 99 12.40 22.02 29.85
C ASP A 99 11.13 21.19 29.57
N GLU A 100 10.57 20.77 30.68
CA GLU A 100 9.31 20.12 30.96
C GLU A 100 8.11 21.01 30.57
N SER A 101 7.15 20.51 29.77
CA SER A 101 5.74 20.83 30.04
C SER A 101 4.77 19.95 29.26
N THR A 102 3.95 19.28 30.06
CA THR A 102 2.72 18.58 29.72
C THR A 102 1.75 19.48 28.96
N LYS A 103 0.94 18.86 28.07
CA LYS A 103 -0.39 19.29 27.61
C LYS A 103 -0.41 20.03 26.27
N THR A 104 -0.84 19.30 25.23
CA THR A 104 -2.17 19.52 24.62
C THR A 104 -2.50 18.36 23.68
N ILE A 105 -3.58 17.65 24.01
CA ILE A 105 -4.39 16.97 23.01
C ILE A 105 -5.09 18.09 22.23
N ALA A 106 -4.65 18.32 21.00
CA ALA A 106 -5.42 18.99 19.97
C ALA A 106 -5.22 18.18 18.69
N MET A 107 -6.09 17.19 18.54
CA MET A 107 -6.19 16.37 17.33
C MET A 107 -6.87 17.24 16.27
N ASP A 108 -6.06 17.99 15.50
CA ASP A 108 -6.52 18.68 14.30
C ASP A 108 -5.57 18.35 13.15
N HIS A 109 -5.81 17.22 12.51
CA HIS A 109 -5.38 17.04 11.13
C HIS A 109 -6.29 16.04 10.43
N PRO A 110 -7.05 16.42 9.38
CA PRO A 110 -7.74 15.45 8.56
C PRO A 110 -6.72 14.84 7.58
N PRO A 111 -6.52 13.51 7.53
CA PRO A 111 -5.71 12.91 6.50
C PRO A 111 -6.63 12.24 5.50
N HIS A 112 -7.12 13.01 4.53
CA HIS A 112 -7.71 12.40 3.34
C HIS A 112 -7.39 13.21 2.08
N GLU A 113 -6.11 13.25 1.75
CA GLU A 113 -5.70 13.50 0.37
C GLU A 113 -5.92 12.21 -0.41
N MET A 114 -7.16 12.01 -0.87
CA MET A 114 -7.49 10.97 -1.83
C MET A 114 -6.67 11.23 -3.09
N ARG A 115 -5.68 10.36 -3.26
CA ARG A 115 -4.77 10.30 -4.40
C ARG A 115 -5.54 10.52 -5.71
N SER A 116 -4.97 11.35 -6.57
CA SER A 116 -5.39 11.79 -7.93
C SER A 116 -5.97 10.70 -8.86
N ASP A 117 -5.95 9.43 -8.48
CA ASP A 117 -6.43 8.30 -9.25
C ASP A 117 -7.96 8.26 -9.39
N TRP A 118 -8.74 8.80 -8.44
CA TRP A 118 -10.20 8.94 -8.61
C TRP A 118 -10.57 10.00 -9.66
N VAL A 119 -9.77 11.07 -9.77
CA VAL A 119 -9.97 12.14 -10.78
C VAL A 119 -9.84 11.58 -12.20
N LYS A 120 -8.93 10.62 -12.42
CA LYS A 120 -8.79 9.92 -13.71
C LYS A 120 -10.03 9.10 -14.06
N GLY A 121 -10.65 8.46 -13.06
CA GLY A 121 -11.90 7.73 -13.24
C GLY A 121 -13.08 8.65 -13.59
N VAL A 122 -13.24 9.76 -12.86
CA VAL A 122 -14.30 10.75 -13.11
C VAL A 122 -14.14 11.41 -14.48
N THR A 123 -12.92 11.78 -14.85
CA THR A 123 -12.63 12.38 -16.17
C THR A 123 -12.90 11.40 -17.32
N MET A 124 -12.58 10.10 -17.18
CA MET A 124 -12.97 9.06 -18.14
C MET A 124 -14.50 8.97 -18.32
N ILE A 125 -15.27 9.01 -17.23
CA ILE A 125 -16.74 8.93 -17.28
C ILE A 125 -17.35 10.14 -18.00
N VAL A 126 -16.83 11.34 -17.75
CA VAL A 126 -17.34 12.58 -18.35
C VAL A 126 -17.08 12.60 -19.86
N LEU A 127 -15.89 12.17 -20.31
CA LEU A 127 -15.58 12.06 -21.74
C LEU A 127 -16.49 11.06 -22.46
N LEU A 128 -16.81 9.94 -21.82
CA LEU A 128 -17.70 8.92 -22.38
C LEU A 128 -19.12 9.46 -22.57
N ILE A 129 -19.68 10.13 -21.56
CA ILE A 129 -21.02 10.74 -21.64
C ILE A 129 -21.05 11.85 -22.70
N PHE A 130 -20.02 12.69 -22.76
CA PHE A 130 -19.91 13.76 -23.75
C PHE A 130 -19.88 13.21 -25.18
N SER A 131 -19.12 12.13 -25.42
CA SER A 131 -19.09 11.46 -26.72
C SER A 131 -20.47 10.96 -27.15
N ILE A 132 -21.24 10.37 -26.23
CA ILE A 132 -22.61 9.90 -26.52
C ILE A 132 -23.53 11.08 -26.85
N TYR A 133 -23.40 12.19 -26.12
CA TYR A 133 -24.19 13.40 -26.37
C TYR A 133 -23.96 13.96 -27.77
N ILE A 134 -22.71 14.06 -28.22
CA ILE A 134 -22.35 14.54 -29.56
C ILE A 134 -22.97 13.66 -30.65
N VAL A 135 -22.88 12.33 -30.50
CA VAL A 135 -23.52 11.39 -31.45
C VAL A 135 -25.03 11.60 -31.49
N LYS A 136 -25.67 11.78 -30.33
CA LYS A 136 -27.11 12.05 -30.26
C LYS A 136 -27.49 13.40 -30.88
N GLN A 137 -26.63 14.41 -30.77
CA GLN A 137 -26.84 15.75 -31.33
C GLN A 137 -26.67 15.79 -32.85
N ILE A 138 -25.89 14.88 -33.43
CA ILE A 138 -25.69 14.78 -34.88
C ILE A 138 -26.79 13.95 -35.55
N VAL A 139 -27.31 12.93 -34.86
CA VAL A 139 -28.33 12.00 -35.38
C VAL A 139 -29.77 12.52 -35.21
N SER A 140 -30.01 13.46 -34.29
CA SER A 140 -31.30 14.12 -34.08
C SER A 140 -31.36 15.47 -34.79
#